data_AF-A0A6J5EM72-F1
#
_entry.id   AF-A0A6J5EM72-F1
#
_cell.length_a   1.000
_cell.length_b   1.000
_cell.length_c   1.000
_cell.angle_alpha   90.00
_cell.angle_beta   90.00
_cell.angle_gamma   90.00
#
_symmetry.space_group_name_H-M   'P 1'
#
loop_
_entity.id
_entity.type
_entity.pdbx_description
1 polymer ?
#
loop_
_entity_poly.entity_id
_entity_poly.type
_entity_poly.pdbx_seq_one_letter_code
_entity_poly.pdbx_strand_id
1 'polypeptide(L)'
;MSTNPAVQEIQQLIKDLQAQLTAVEGQIATLSLHRGAGSTPNPAIAVLQTAAMTIEGAMATAAAELASLLSEEGQTSGALFSGQA
;
A
#
# COMPACT_ATOMS: atom_id res chain seq x y z
N MET A 1 -1.85 -20.75 3.56
CA MET A 1 -2.63 -19.56 3.99
C MET A 1 -2.17 -19.24 5.40
N SER A 2 -1.61 -18.04 5.66
CA SER A 2 -1.19 -17.69 7.02
C SER A 2 -2.44 -17.56 7.91
N THR A 3 -2.41 -18.22 9.07
CA THR A 3 -3.50 -18.24 10.06
C THR A 3 -3.45 -17.02 10.99
N ASN A 4 -2.51 -16.11 10.78
CA ASN A 4 -2.33 -14.95 11.64
C ASN A 4 -3.28 -13.82 11.24
N PRO A 5 -4.17 -13.38 12.15
CA PRO A 5 -5.13 -12.32 11.87
C PRO A 5 -4.44 -11.00 11.51
N ALA A 6 -3.29 -10.68 12.11
CA ALA A 6 -2.54 -9.46 11.79
C ALA A 6 -2.01 -9.47 10.35
N VAL A 7 -1.56 -10.63 9.85
CA VAL A 7 -1.15 -10.79 8.44
C VAL A 7 -2.32 -10.54 7.50
N GLN A 8 -3.51 -11.03 7.84
CA GLN A 8 -4.72 -10.83 7.03
C GLN A 8 -5.19 -9.36 7.05
N GLU A 9 -5.16 -8.72 8.22
CA GLU A 9 -5.49 -7.29 8.37
C GLU A 9 -4.57 -6.40 7.54
N ILE A 10 -3.25 -6.61 7.61
CA ILE A 10 -2.29 -5.81 6.84
C ILE A 10 -2.44 -6.08 5.34
N GLN A 11 -2.69 -7.32 4.92
CA GLN A 11 -2.99 -7.63 3.53
C GLN A 11 -4.25 -6.94 3.02
N GLN A 12 -5.29 -6.85 3.86
CA GLN A 12 -6.52 -6.14 3.51
C GLN A 12 -6.28 -4.63 3.43
N LEU A 13 -5.53 -4.06 4.39
CA LEU A 13 -5.13 -2.66 4.36
C LEU A 13 -4.38 -2.31 3.08
N ILE A 14 -3.43 -3.14 2.65
CA ILE A 14 -2.69 -2.92 1.40
C ILE A 14 -3.65 -2.91 0.19
N LYS A 15 -4.63 -3.83 0.13
CA LYS A 15 -5.63 -3.85 -0.94
C LYS A 15 -6.49 -2.59 -0.94
N ASP A 16 -6.93 -2.15 0.23
CA ASP A 16 -7.77 -0.96 0.37
C ASP A 16 -6.99 0.30 -0.05
N LEU A 17 -5.71 0.39 0.31
CA LEU A 17 -4.82 1.47 -0.13
C LEU A 17 -4.57 1.44 -1.64
N GLN A 18 -4.38 0.27 -2.25
CA GLN A 18 -4.26 0.13 -3.71
C GLN A 18 -5.52 0.61 -4.45
N ALA A 19 -6.70 0.26 -3.93
CA ALA A 19 -7.97 0.73 -4.49
C ALA A 19 -8.11 2.26 -4.40
N GLN A 20 -7.70 2.84 -3.26
CA GLN A 20 -7.67 4.29 -3.09
C GLN A 20 -6.68 4.98 -4.04
N LEU A 21 -5.48 4.44 -4.21
CA LEU A 21 -4.48 4.96 -5.14
C LEU A 21 -5.04 4.97 -6.57
N THR A 22 -5.62 3.85 -7.02
CA THR A 22 -6.24 3.73 -8.35
C THR A 22 -7.34 4.79 -8.55
N ALA A 23 -8.15 5.05 -7.52
CA ALA A 23 -9.21 6.07 -7.60
C ALA A 23 -8.64 7.49 -7.70
N VAL A 24 -7.57 7.80 -6.96
CA VAL A 24 -6.88 9.10 -7.02
C VAL A 24 -6.22 9.31 -8.38
N GLU A 25 -5.55 8.28 -8.93
CA GLU A 25 -4.97 8.30 -10.27
C GLU A 25 -6.03 8.52 -11.36
N GLY A 26 -7.19 7.87 -11.22
CA GLY A 26 -8.34 8.07 -12.12
C GLY A 26 -8.88 9.51 -12.08
N GLN A 27 -8.90 10.14 -10.91
CA GLN A 27 -9.28 11.55 -10.77
C GLN A 27 -8.25 12.48 -11.43
N ILE A 28 -6.94 12.21 -11.23
CA ILE A 28 -5.86 12.95 -11.89
C ILE A 28 -5.98 12.84 -13.41
N ALA A 29 -6.21 11.64 -13.95
CA ALA A 29 -6.38 11.42 -15.38
C ALA A 29 -7.59 12.18 -15.91
N THR A 30 -8.73 12.11 -15.21
CA THR A 30 -9.96 12.83 -15.59
C THR A 30 -9.73 14.34 -15.61
N LEU A 31 -9.13 14.91 -14.57
CA LEU A 31 -8.82 16.34 -14.50
C LEU A 31 -7.79 16.76 -15.55
N SER A 32 -6.87 15.87 -15.91
CA SER A 32 -5.89 16.12 -16.96
C SER A 32 -6.51 16.11 -18.36
N LEU A 33 -7.52 15.26 -18.60
CA LEU A 33 -8.25 15.20 -19.87
C LEU A 33 -9.16 16.42 -20.09
N HIS A 34 -9.74 16.97 -19.02
CA HIS A 34 -10.54 18.20 -19.09
C HIS A 34 -9.69 19.45 -19.36
N ARG A 35 -8.36 19.32 -19.32
CA ARG A 35 -7.43 20.43 -19.54
C ARG A 35 -7.02 20.49 -21.01
N GLY A 36 -7.58 21.45 -21.74
CA GLY A 36 -7.13 21.80 -23.09
C GLY A 36 -5.66 22.25 -23.09
N ALA A 37 -4.97 22.09 -24.23
CA ALA A 37 -3.57 22.47 -24.39
C ALA A 37 -3.36 23.97 -24.09
N GLY A 38 -2.76 24.29 -22.95
CA GLY A 38 -2.41 25.66 -22.55
C GLY A 38 -2.75 26.07 -21.11
N SER A 39 -3.33 25.20 -20.29
CA SER A 39 -3.74 25.61 -18.93
C SER A 39 -2.63 25.51 -17.88
N THR A 40 -2.62 26.51 -16.98
CA THR A 40 -1.81 26.63 -15.76
C THR A 40 -1.91 25.41 -14.83
N PRO A 41 -0.94 25.21 -13.92
CA PRO A 41 -0.97 24.09 -12.96
C PRO A 41 -2.29 24.07 -12.17
N ASN A 42 -3.00 22.94 -12.19
CA ASN A 42 -4.24 22.79 -11.44
C ASN A 42 -3.91 22.42 -9.98
N PRO A 43 -4.21 23.28 -9.00
CA PRO A 43 -3.94 22.99 -7.59
C PRO A 43 -4.65 21.71 -7.11
N ALA A 44 -5.79 21.34 -7.70
CA ALA A 44 -6.46 20.08 -7.38
C ALA A 44 -5.64 18.86 -7.81
N ILE A 45 -4.96 18.90 -8.96
CA ILE A 45 -4.06 17.82 -9.39
C ILE A 45 -2.87 17.73 -8.43
N ALA A 46 -2.31 18.85 -7.99
CA ALA A 46 -1.21 18.85 -7.02
C ALA A 46 -1.61 18.26 -5.66
N VAL A 47 -2.82 18.55 -5.19
CA VAL A 47 -3.40 17.95 -3.97
C VAL A 47 -3.57 16.44 -4.15
N LEU A 48 -4.13 16.00 -5.29
CA LEU A 48 -4.30 14.57 -5.59
C LEU A 48 -2.96 13.84 -5.72
N GLN A 49 -1.94 14.46 -6.31
CA GLN A 49 -0.58 13.91 -6.37
C GLN A 49 0.02 13.75 -4.97
N THR A 50 -0.21 14.72 -4.08
CA THR A 50 0.21 14.63 -2.67
C THR A 50 -0.51 13.50 -1.94
N ALA A 51 -1.80 13.33 -2.20
CA ALA A 51 -2.58 12.22 -1.66
C ALA A 51 -2.05 10.87 -2.17
N ALA A 52 -1.75 10.74 -3.46
CA ALA A 52 -1.15 9.54 -4.03
C ALA A 52 0.18 9.18 -3.36
N MET A 53 1.11 10.14 -3.22
CA MET A 53 2.39 9.93 -2.53
C MET A 53 2.21 9.49 -1.06
N THR A 54 1.19 10.03 -0.38
CA THR A 54 0.87 9.63 1.00
C THR A 54 0.38 8.19 1.06
N ILE A 55 -0.49 7.78 0.13
CA ILE A 55 -1.01 6.42 0.03
C ILE A 55 0.13 5.43 -0.29
N GLU A 56 1.03 5.77 -1.21
CA GLU A 56 2.21 4.97 -1.53
C GLU A 56 3.12 4.78 -0.32
N GLY A 57 3.36 5.84 0.47
CA GLY A 57 4.12 5.74 1.72
C GLY A 57 3.47 4.82 2.76
N ALA A 58 2.14 4.92 2.90
CA ALA A 58 1.37 4.02 3.77
C ALA A 58 1.45 2.56 3.31
N MET A 59 1.36 2.31 1.99
CA MET A 59 1.53 0.98 1.41
C MET A 59 2.92 0.40 1.65
N ALA A 60 3.97 1.21 1.49
CA ALA A 60 5.34 0.77 1.75
C ALA A 60 5.54 0.38 3.22
N THR A 61 4.95 1.15 4.14
CA THR A 61 4.98 0.87 5.59
C THR A 61 4.26 -0.44 5.90
N ALA A 62 3.03 -0.60 5.41
CA ALA A 62 2.25 -1.82 5.59
C ALA A 62 2.95 -3.06 4.99
N ALA A 63 3.61 -2.92 3.84
CA ALA A 63 4.39 -4.00 3.25
C ALA A 63 5.60 -4.39 4.10
N ALA A 64 6.29 -3.43 4.73
CA ALA A 64 7.41 -3.68 5.62
C ALA A 64 6.97 -4.38 6.91
N GLU A 65 5.84 -3.98 7.49
CA GLU A 65 5.23 -4.65 8.64
C GLU A 65 4.82 -6.09 8.29
N LEU A 66 4.18 -6.29 7.14
CA LEU A 66 3.83 -7.62 6.64
C LEU A 66 5.07 -8.52 6.49
N ALA A 67 6.15 -8.00 5.89
CA ALA A 67 7.40 -8.73 5.74
C ALA A 67 8.02 -9.10 7.09
N SER A 68 7.91 -8.22 8.09
CA SER A 68 8.41 -8.47 9.44
C SER A 68 7.62 -9.60 10.11
N LEU A 69 6.28 -9.53 10.10
CA LEU A 69 5.43 -10.59 10.65
C LEU A 69 5.67 -11.95 9.99
N LEU A 70 5.77 -11.99 8.65
CA LEU A 70 6.06 -13.23 7.93
C LEU A 70 7.45 -13.80 8.27
N SER A 71 8.43 -12.94 8.53
CA SER A 71 9.77 -13.35 8.95
C SER A 71 9.76 -13.96 10.36
N GLU A 72 8.98 -13.38 11.28
CA GLU A 72 8.77 -13.93 12.63
C GLU A 72 8.02 -15.28 12.60
N GLU A 73 7.02 -15.44 11.73
CA GLU A 73 6.35 -16.73 11.48
C GLU A 73 7.31 -17.81 10.94
N GLY A 74 8.22 -17.41 10.05
CA GLY A 74 9.25 -18.30 9.51
C GLY A 74 10.28 -18.73 10.56
N GLN A 75 10.70 -17.80 11.43
CA GLN A 75 11.68 -18.06 12.50
C GLN A 75 11.10 -18.93 13.62
N THR A 76 9.86 -18.70 14.02
CA THR A 76 9.17 -19.52 15.04
C THR A 76 9.02 -20.97 14.57
N SER A 77 8.73 -21.20 13.28
CA SER A 77 8.67 -22.55 12.72
C SER A 77 10.05 -23.21 12.69
N GLY A 78 11.12 -22.51 12.31
CA GLY A 78 12.49 -23.04 12.26
C GLY A 78 13.11 -23.35 13.64
N ALA A 79 12.78 -22.56 14.66
CA ALA A 79 13.28 -22.75 16.02
C ALA A 79 12.69 -23.99 16.71
N LEU A 80 11.44 -24.34 16.43
CA LEU A 80 10.78 -25.51 17.03
C LEU A 80 11.34 -26.85 16.51
N PHE A 81 11.87 -26.89 15.29
CA PHE A 81 12.48 -28.10 14.73
C PHE A 81 13.96 -28.28 15.10
N SER A 82 14.61 -27.24 15.62
CA SER A 82 16.06 -27.26 15.94
C SER A 82 16.36 -27.66 17.39
N GLY A 83 15.34 -27.91 18.22
CA GLY A 83 15.45 -28.26 19.64
C GLY A 83 15.31 -29.76 19.97
N GLN A 84 15.18 -30.64 18.97
CA GLN A 84 15.16 -32.09 19.14
C GLN A 84 16.37 -32.71 18.43
N ALA A 85 17.54 -32.66 19.07
CA ALA A 85 18.71 -33.47 18.71
C ALA A 85 19.45 -33.87 19.97
#